data_AF-A0A2T6KQG1-F1
#
_entry.id   AF-A0A2T6KQG1-F1
#
_cell.length_a   1.000
_cell.length_b   1.000
_cell.length_c   1.000
_cell.angle_alpha   90.00
_cell.angle_beta   90.00
_cell.angle_gamma   90.00
#
_symmetry.space_group_name_H-M   'P 1'
#
loop_
_entity.id
_entity.type
_entity.pdbx_description
1 polymer ?
#
loop_
_entity_poly.entity_id
_entity_poly.type
_entity_poly.pdbx_seq_one_letter_code
_entity_poly.pdbx_strand_id
1 'polypeptide(L)' 'MRFAIIILLGLTGCTTFPALEGTISDDARDAPYPVLTARPTAGDSTTTPDTDADLQARIEALERRAEVLRETEIGALQ' A
#
# COMPACT_ATOMS: atom_id res chain seq x y z
N MET A 1 38.85 -11.85 4.82
CA MET A 1 37.93 -12.18 5.93
C MET A 1 37.70 -11.01 6.89
N ARG A 2 38.72 -10.27 7.34
CA ARG A 2 38.56 -9.09 8.24
C ARG A 2 37.62 -8.00 7.68
N PHE A 3 37.72 -7.66 6.39
CA PHE A 3 36.84 -6.67 5.76
C PHE A 3 35.37 -7.11 5.67
N ALA A 4 35.10 -8.41 5.53
CA ALA A 4 33.73 -8.91 5.50
C ALA A 4 33.01 -8.72 6.84
N ILE A 5 33.74 -8.86 7.96
CA ILE A 5 33.21 -8.63 9.30
C ILE A 5 32.85 -7.14 9.50
N ILE A 6 33.69 -6.22 9.01
CA ILE A 6 33.46 -4.77 9.11
C ILE A 6 32.22 -4.37 8.31
N ILE A 7 32.04 -4.92 7.10
CA ILE A 7 30.87 -4.67 6.26
C ILE A 7 29.60 -5.17 6.94
N LEU A 8 29.60 -6.40 7.47
CA LEU A 8 28.45 -6.96 8.18
C LEU A 8 28.07 -6.14 9.42
N LEU A 9 29.04 -5.62 10.17
CA LEU A 9 28.78 -4.73 11.31
C LEU A 9 28.12 -3.41 10.87
N GLY A 10 28.58 -2.82 9.77
CA GLY A 10 28.02 -1.57 9.24
C GLY A 10 26.55 -1.69 8.82
N LEU A 11 26.13 -2.87 8.34
CA LEU A 11 24.73 -3.12 7.97
C LEU A 11 23.77 -3.18 9.17
N THR A 12 24.26 -3.50 10.38
CA THR A 12 23.40 -3.58 11.59
C THR A 12 23.00 -2.22 12.15
N GLY A 13 23.72 -1.14 11.79
CA GLY A 13 23.44 0.22 12.25
C GLY A 13 22.22 0.87 11.59
N CYS A 14 21.74 0.33 10.47
CA CYS A 14 20.56 0.86 9.76
C CYS A 14 19.21 0.47 10.41
N THR A 15 19.23 -0.10 11.62
CA THR A 15 18.03 -0.53 12.35
C THR A 15 17.48 0.54 13.30
N THR A 16 18.31 1.52 13.68
CA THR A 16 17.88 2.65 14.52
C THR A 16 17.24 3.70 13.63
N PHE A 17 15.94 3.93 13.79
CA PHE A 17 15.21 4.97 13.09
C PHE A 17 15.20 6.22 13.99
N PRO A 18 16.04 7.24 13.75
CA PRO A 18 16.29 8.31 14.72
C PRO A 18 15.04 9.11 15.08
N ALA A 19 14.06 9.19 14.18
CA ALA A 19 12.80 9.88 14.44
C ALA A 19 11.82 9.09 15.33
N LEU A 20 12.07 7.80 15.59
CA LEU A 20 11.32 6.98 16.54
C LEU A 20 12.05 6.82 17.88
N GLU A 21 13.30 7.28 17.97
CA GLU A 21 14.10 7.16 19.20
C GLU A 21 13.57 8.12 20.27
N GLY A 22 13.15 7.58 21.41
CA GLY A 22 12.57 8.36 22.52
C GLY A 22 11.11 8.82 22.34
N THR A 23 10.46 8.51 21.21
CA THR A 23 9.03 8.81 21.00
C THR A 23 8.10 7.65 21.37
N ILE A 24 8.67 6.46 21.59
CA ILE A 24 7.95 5.27 22.03
C ILE A 24 8.09 5.15 23.55
N SER A 25 6.98 5.15 24.28
CA SER A 25 6.95 4.90 25.73
C SER A 25 7.22 3.43 26.05
N ASP A 26 7.72 3.14 27.25
CA ASP A 26 7.98 1.76 27.69
C ASP A 26 6.71 0.88 27.63
N ASP A 27 5.57 1.43 28.04
CA ASP A 27 4.26 0.78 27.91
C ASP A 27 3.91 0.40 26.46
N ALA A 28 4.30 1.22 25.49
CA ALA A 28 4.07 0.95 24.07
C ALA A 28 5.03 -0.11 23.52
N ARG A 29 6.24 -0.25 24.10
CA ARG A 29 7.19 -1.32 23.74
C ARG A 29 6.75 -2.67 24.27
N ASP A 30 6.14 -2.71 25.45
CA ASP A 30 5.66 -3.92 26.11
C ASP A 30 4.20 -4.27 25.77
N ALA A 31 3.55 -3.46 24.94
CA ALA A 31 2.17 -3.70 24.53
C ALA A 31 2.03 -5.07 23.84
N PRO A 32 1.04 -5.90 24.23
CA PRO A 32 0.82 -7.18 23.60
C PRO A 32 0.48 -6.99 22.12
N TYR A 33 1.15 -7.76 21.26
CA TYR A 33 0.86 -7.75 19.82
C TYR A 33 -0.59 -8.19 19.58
N PRO A 34 -1.35 -7.46 18.74
CA PRO A 34 -2.72 -7.84 18.44
C PRO A 34 -2.76 -9.17 17.68
N VAL A 35 -3.78 -9.98 17.97
CA VAL A 35 -4.05 -11.19 17.20
C VAL A 35 -4.59 -10.77 15.84
N LEU A 36 -3.83 -11.04 14.78
CA LEU A 36 -4.23 -10.72 13.41
C LEU A 36 -5.32 -11.71 12.96
N THR A 37 -6.43 -11.20 12.45
CA THR A 37 -7.42 -12.02 11.75
C THR A 37 -6.92 -12.35 10.35
N ALA A 38 -7.16 -13.58 9.88
CA ALA A 38 -6.83 -13.97 8.52
C ALA A 38 -7.55 -13.05 7.51
N ARG A 39 -6.80 -12.58 6.51
CA ARG A 39 -7.38 -11.81 5.41
C ARG A 39 -8.26 -12.76 4.58
N PRO A 40 -9.49 -12.35 4.19
CA PRO A 40 -10.30 -13.15 3.27
C PRO A 40 -9.51 -13.42 1.99
N THR A 41 -9.58 -14.65 1.51
CA THR A 41 -8.99 -15.02 0.23
C THR A 41 -9.83 -14.42 -0.89
N ALA A 42 -9.24 -14.21 -2.07
CA ALA A 42 -9.89 -13.54 -3.20
C ALA A 42 -11.15 -14.27 -3.76
N GLY A 43 -11.59 -15.37 -3.13
CA GLY A 43 -12.84 -16.07 -3.42
C GLY A 43 -13.90 -16.00 -2.32
N ASP A 44 -13.60 -15.41 -1.16
CA ASP A 44 -14.56 -15.31 -0.04
C ASP A 44 -15.52 -14.12 -0.19
N SER A 45 -15.27 -13.24 -1.16
CA SER A 45 -16.23 -12.23 -1.56
C SER A 45 -17.37 -12.89 -2.33
N THR A 46 -18.61 -12.73 -1.84
CA THR A 46 -19.86 -13.05 -2.55
C THR A 46 -20.09 -12.10 -3.74
N THR A 47 -19.04 -11.82 -4.50
CA THR A 47 -19.11 -11.02 -5.71
C THR A 47 -19.60 -11.97 -6.79
N THR A 48 -20.85 -11.76 -7.22
CA THR A 48 -21.35 -12.36 -8.45
C THR A 48 -20.32 -12.10 -9.55
N PRO A 49 -19.86 -13.13 -10.29
CA PRO A 49 -18.91 -12.92 -11.36
C PRO A 49 -19.50 -11.92 -12.36
N ASP A 50 -18.73 -10.86 -12.65
CA ASP A 50 -19.12 -9.87 -13.66
C ASP A 50 -19.38 -10.60 -14.99
N THR A 51 -20.52 -10.31 -15.60
CA THR A 51 -20.82 -10.79 -16.95
C THR A 51 -20.09 -9.92 -17.98
N ASP A 52 -19.94 -10.41 -19.21
CA ASP A 52 -19.37 -9.62 -20.30
C ASP A 52 -20.13 -8.30 -20.52
N ALA A 53 -21.45 -8.29 -20.25
CA ALA A 53 -22.27 -7.08 -20.32
C ALA A 53 -21.89 -6.05 -19.24
N ASP A 54 -21.58 -6.51 -18.02
CA ASP A 54 -21.15 -5.65 -16.92
C ASP A 54 -19.79 -5.00 -17.23
N LEU A 55 -18.87 -5.77 -17.82
CA LEU A 55 -17.58 -5.27 -18.26
C LEU A 55 -17.73 -4.26 -19.40
N GLN A 56 -18.59 -4.52 -20.38
CA GLN A 56 -18.85 -3.62 -21.49
C GLN A 56 -19.43 -2.27 -21.02
N ALA A 57 -20.41 -2.30 -20.12
CA ALA A 57 -20.99 -1.09 -19.55
C ALA A 57 -19.95 -0.23 -18.79
N ARG A 58 -19.01 -0.90 -18.10
CA ARG A 58 -17.91 -0.22 -17.40
C ARG A 58 -16.92 0.43 -18.38
N ILE A 59 -16.60 -0.24 -19.48
CA ILE A 59 -15.74 0.32 -20.54
C ILE A 59 -16.37 1.58 -21.12
N GLU A 60 -17.65 1.54 -21.50
CA GLU A 60 -18.36 2.69 -22.07
C GLU A 60 -18.46 3.87 -21.08
N ALA A 61 -18.63 3.59 -19.79
CA ALA A 61 -18.62 4.61 -18.76
C ALA A 61 -17.24 5.26 -18.60
N LEU A 62 -16.17 4.46 -18.67
CA LEU A 62 -14.79 4.95 -18.58
C LEU A 62 -14.40 5.79 -19.80
N GLU A 63 -14.78 5.36 -21.01
CA GLU A 63 -14.52 6.10 -22.25
C GLU A 63 -15.20 7.47 -22.24
N ARG A 64 -16.48 7.54 -21.86
CA ARG A 64 -17.18 8.83 -21.70
C ARG A 64 -16.48 9.75 -20.70
N ARG A 65 -16.00 9.19 -19.58
CA ARG A 65 -15.29 9.98 -18.56
C ARG A 65 -13.93 10.47 -19.07
N ALA A 66 -13.22 9.64 -19.84
CA ALA A 66 -11.96 10.01 -20.47
C ALA A 66 -12.15 11.13 -21.49
N GLU A 67 -13.23 11.12 -22.26
CA GLU A 67 -13.53 12.19 -23.22
C GLU A 67 -13.74 13.53 -22.53
N VAL A 68 -14.57 13.57 -21.48
CA VAL A 68 -14.78 14.77 -20.66
C VAL A 68 -13.46 15.29 -20.07
N LEU A 69 -12.58 14.38 -19.62
CA LEU A 69 -11.27 14.75 -19.07
C LEU A 69 -10.28 15.24 -20.14
N ARG A 70 -10.43 14.84 -21.41
CA ARG A 70 -9.61 15.37 -22.51
C ARG A 70 -10.08 16.75 -22.96
N GLU A 71 -11.39 16.97 -22.99
CA GLU A 71 -11.99 18.28 -23.25
C GLU A 71 -11.68 19.27 -22.12
N THR A 72 -11.60 18.78 -20.89
CA THR A 72 -11.11 19.55 -19.75
C THR A 72 -9.58 19.60 -19.78
N GLU A 73 -9.01 20.51 -20.58
CA GLU A 73 -7.58 20.75 -20.62
C GLU A 73 -7.04 20.94 -19.19
N ILE A 74 -6.10 20.10 -18.75
CA ILE A 74 -5.51 20.16 -17.39
C ILE A 74 -4.87 21.54 -17.13
N GLY A 75 -4.53 22.30 -18.18
CA GLY A 75 -4.06 23.68 -18.12
C GLY A 75 -5.09 24.73 -17.69
N ALA A 76 -6.39 24.42 -17.69
CA ALA A 76 -7.46 25.32 -17.25
C ALA A 76 -7.72 25.27 -15.72
N LEU A 77 -7.01 24.41 -14.98
CA LEU A 77 -7.12 24.23 -13.52
C LEU A 77 -5.92 24.82 -12.74
N GLN A 78 -5.05 25.59 -13.41
CA GLN A 78 -3.93 26.34 -12.79
C GLN A 78 -4.22 27.84 -12.79
#